data_AF-A0A2E7DBE9-F1
#
_entry.id   AF-A0A2E7DBE9-F1
#
_cell.length_a   1.000
_cell.length_b   1.000
_cell.length_c   1.000
_cell.angle_alpha   90.00
_cell.angle_beta   90.00
_cell.angle_gamma   90.00
#
_symmetry.space_group_name_H-M   'P 1'
#
loop_
_entity.id
_entity.type
_entity.pdbx_description
1 polymer ?
#
loop_
_entity_poly.entity_id
_entity_poly.type
_entity_poly.pdbx_seq_one_letter_code
_entity_poly.pdbx_strand_id
1 'polypeptide(L)'
;MEQDVYNDPEHQKRLEHALETAERVEIPDLLHSEYSGAPFERCVDCGVNLLLPHAPTAPDQPPPLGYYQIAKHFVDDESVFEFALCRVCSEELQSEFSEKTRMALFEFIRERQSFMHFSFDPKVWLSCCRFCQKSRGECRRFSISGVCVQASLILGPGPVMVCEECELECNELISEQTRKRWDRFVDDNFDFPPGVDSQSPSNHPILI
;
A
#
# COMPACT_ATOMS: atom_id res chain seq x y z
N MET A 1 -27.78 9.32 4.01
CA MET A 1 -27.34 8.59 2.82
C MET A 1 -25.91 9.02 2.59
N GLU A 2 -24.98 8.36 3.28
CA GLU A 2 -23.56 8.54 3.00
C GLU A 2 -23.26 7.76 1.71
N GLN A 3 -22.80 8.47 0.68
CA GLN A 3 -22.40 7.84 -0.57
C GLN A 3 -21.06 7.15 -0.33
N ASP A 4 -20.93 5.90 -0.75
CA ASP A 4 -19.68 5.14 -0.77
C ASP A 4 -18.69 5.83 -1.73
N VAL A 5 -17.90 6.75 -1.18
CA VAL A 5 -16.94 7.61 -1.91
C VAL A 5 -15.97 6.80 -2.76
N TYR A 6 -15.68 5.55 -2.35
CA TYR A 6 -14.77 4.66 -3.05
C TYR A 6 -15.36 4.04 -4.32
N ASN A 7 -16.69 4.01 -4.47
CA ASN A 7 -17.38 3.47 -5.65
C ASN A 7 -17.94 4.59 -6.55
N ASP A 8 -17.59 5.85 -6.30
CA ASP A 8 -17.94 6.99 -7.15
C ASP A 8 -16.99 7.04 -8.37
N PRO A 9 -17.50 6.85 -9.61
CA PRO A 9 -16.70 6.94 -10.82
C PRO A 9 -16.03 8.31 -11.02
N GLU A 10 -16.60 9.37 -10.44
CA GLU A 10 -15.99 10.70 -10.48
C GLU A 10 -14.79 10.81 -9.53
N HIS A 11 -14.88 10.22 -8.34
CA HIS A 11 -13.75 10.10 -7.41
C HIS A 11 -12.60 9.29 -8.04
N GLN A 12 -12.90 8.17 -8.69
CA GLN A 12 -11.89 7.34 -9.35
C GLN A 12 -11.16 8.08 -10.48
N LYS A 13 -11.91 8.84 -11.31
CA LYS A 13 -11.31 9.70 -12.33
C LYS A 13 -10.42 10.81 -11.75
N ARG A 14 -10.81 11.39 -10.61
CA ARG A 14 -9.99 12.40 -9.92
C ARG A 14 -8.70 11.78 -9.37
N LEU A 15 -8.78 10.56 -8.84
CA LEU A 15 -7.63 9.82 -8.34
C LEU A 15 -6.66 9.48 -9.48
N GLU A 16 -7.18 8.95 -10.59
CA GLU A 16 -6.39 8.67 -11.81
C GLU A 16 -5.68 9.93 -12.32
N HIS A 17 -6.43 11.04 -12.46
CA HIS A 17 -5.85 12.31 -12.89
C HIS A 17 -4.78 12.84 -11.92
N ALA A 18 -4.99 12.66 -10.61
CA ALA A 18 -4.00 13.03 -9.59
C ALA A 18 -2.74 12.16 -9.71
N LEU A 19 -2.86 10.85 -9.94
CA LEU A 19 -1.73 9.94 -10.13
C LEU A 19 -0.95 10.23 -11.44
N GLU A 20 -1.66 10.64 -12.50
CA GLU A 20 -1.05 11.04 -13.77
C GLU A 20 -0.20 12.29 -13.65
N THR A 21 -0.68 13.28 -12.87
CA THR A 21 -0.05 14.61 -12.72
C THR A 21 0.88 14.71 -11.52
N ALA A 22 0.87 13.72 -10.62
CA ALA A 22 1.71 13.71 -9.43
C ALA A 22 3.20 13.65 -9.78
N GLU A 23 3.99 14.34 -8.96
CA GLU A 23 5.44 14.28 -9.02
C GLU A 23 5.95 12.86 -8.74
N ARG A 24 7.02 12.49 -9.46
CA ARG A 24 7.61 11.17 -9.42
C ARG A 24 9.09 11.27 -9.12
N VAL A 25 9.56 10.36 -8.29
CA VAL A 25 10.96 10.26 -7.90
C VAL A 25 11.44 8.81 -8.04
N GLU A 26 12.74 8.60 -7.95
CA GLU A 26 13.31 7.26 -7.88
C GLU A 26 12.76 6.52 -6.64
N ILE A 27 12.51 5.22 -6.80
CA ILE A 27 12.05 4.39 -5.69
C ILE A 27 13.19 4.31 -4.67
N PRO A 28 12.98 4.67 -3.39
CA PRO A 28 14.03 4.58 -2.39
C PRO A 28 14.34 3.12 -2.09
N ASP A 29 15.60 2.81 -1.77
CA ASP A 29 16.08 1.45 -1.47
C ASP A 29 15.23 0.71 -0.43
N LEU A 30 14.66 1.44 0.54
CA LEU A 30 13.79 0.85 1.56
C LEU A 30 12.54 0.18 0.97
N LEU A 31 12.06 0.65 -0.19
CA LEU A 31 10.94 0.09 -0.94
C LEU A 31 11.38 -0.88 -2.06
N HIS A 32 12.67 -1.15 -2.23
CA HIS A 32 13.12 -2.23 -3.10
C HIS A 32 12.79 -3.60 -2.50
N SER A 33 12.71 -4.63 -3.33
CA SER A 33 12.58 -6.00 -2.84
C SER A 33 13.85 -6.40 -2.09
N GLU A 34 13.70 -6.96 -0.90
CA GLU A 34 14.81 -7.56 -0.14
C GLU A 34 15.49 -8.68 -0.93
N TYR A 35 14.73 -9.46 -1.70
CA TYR A 35 15.27 -10.58 -2.46
C TYR A 35 16.21 -10.14 -3.59
N SER A 36 15.84 -9.11 -4.35
CA SER A 36 16.61 -8.67 -5.52
C SER A 36 17.52 -7.46 -5.24
N GLY A 37 17.25 -6.69 -4.18
CA GLY A 37 17.87 -5.38 -3.93
C GLY A 37 17.47 -4.30 -4.93
N ALA A 38 16.43 -4.54 -5.74
CA ALA A 38 15.97 -3.66 -6.82
C ALA A 38 14.44 -3.48 -6.78
N PRO A 39 13.86 -2.55 -7.57
CA PRO A 39 12.41 -2.40 -7.67
C PRO A 39 11.69 -3.72 -7.97
N PHE A 40 10.48 -3.88 -7.42
CA PHE A 40 9.64 -5.04 -7.68
C PHE A 40 9.31 -5.16 -9.17
N GLU A 41 9.70 -6.28 -9.78
CA GLU A 41 9.48 -6.51 -11.21
C GLU A 41 8.11 -7.11 -11.51
N ARG A 42 7.51 -7.85 -10.56
CA ARG A 42 6.31 -8.64 -10.78
C ARG A 42 5.28 -8.47 -9.68
N CYS A 43 4.00 -8.47 -10.07
CA CYS A 43 2.88 -8.61 -9.14
C CYS A 43 2.96 -9.98 -8.46
N VAL A 44 2.80 -10.02 -7.13
CA VAL A 44 2.82 -11.28 -6.38
C VAL A 44 1.69 -12.22 -6.80
N ASP A 45 0.51 -11.65 -7.10
CA ASP A 45 -0.71 -12.40 -7.35
C ASP A 45 -0.83 -12.90 -8.80
N CYS A 46 -0.76 -11.99 -9.78
CA CYS A 46 -0.93 -12.36 -11.20
C CYS A 46 0.38 -12.50 -11.99
N GLY A 47 1.54 -12.16 -11.40
CA GLY A 47 2.84 -12.25 -12.05
C GLY A 47 3.11 -11.24 -13.18
N VAL A 48 2.19 -10.30 -13.44
CA VAL A 48 2.37 -9.26 -14.47
C VAL A 48 3.61 -8.41 -14.18
N ASN A 49 4.31 -7.98 -15.23
CA ASN A 49 5.46 -7.10 -15.09
C ASN A 49 5.02 -5.70 -14.66
N LEU A 50 5.54 -5.21 -13.54
CA LEU A 50 5.19 -3.91 -12.93
C LEU A 50 5.99 -2.73 -13.49
N LEU A 51 7.13 -3.02 -14.12
CA LEU A 51 8.06 -2.01 -14.67
C LEU A 51 7.76 -1.66 -16.13
N LEU A 52 6.99 -2.51 -16.82
CA LEU A 52 6.58 -2.26 -18.19
C LEU A 52 5.26 -1.47 -18.24
N PRO A 53 5.12 -0.52 -19.19
CA PRO A 53 3.83 0.12 -19.43
C PRO A 53 2.83 -0.93 -19.93
N HIS A 54 1.56 -0.77 -19.53
CA HIS A 54 0.49 -1.60 -20.09
C HIS A 54 0.33 -1.33 -21.59
N ALA A 55 -0.08 -2.35 -22.33
CA ALA A 55 -0.47 -2.16 -23.71
C ALA A 55 -1.78 -1.33 -23.77
N PRO A 56 -1.94 -0.48 -24.80
CA PRO A 56 -3.23 0.12 -25.12
C PRO A 56 -4.30 -0.96 -25.29
N THR A 57 -5.49 -0.73 -24.73
CA THR A 57 -6.67 -1.58 -24.94
C THR A 57 -7.26 -1.40 -26.35
N ALA A 58 -6.96 -0.27 -27.01
CA ALA A 58 -7.36 0.03 -28.38
C ALA A 58 -6.29 0.89 -29.09
N PRO A 59 -6.20 0.85 -30.44
CA PRO A 59 -5.16 1.55 -31.20
C PRO A 59 -5.11 3.08 -31.00
N ASP A 60 -6.26 3.69 -30.74
CA ASP A 60 -6.42 5.15 -30.61
C ASP A 60 -6.49 5.61 -29.14
N GLN A 61 -6.24 4.70 -28.18
CA GLN A 61 -6.29 5.03 -26.76
C GLN A 61 -4.87 5.05 -26.17
N PRO A 62 -4.55 6.01 -25.29
CA PRO A 62 -3.33 5.91 -24.50
C PRO A 62 -3.41 4.66 -23.61
N PRO A 63 -2.27 4.00 -23.34
CA PRO A 63 -2.25 2.90 -22.39
C PRO A 63 -2.72 3.38 -21.01
N PRO A 64 -3.51 2.57 -20.27
CA PRO A 64 -3.93 2.94 -18.93
C PRO A 64 -2.70 3.12 -18.04
N LEU A 65 -2.75 4.06 -17.09
CA LEU A 65 -1.67 4.26 -16.14
C LEU A 65 -1.52 2.99 -15.27
N GLY A 66 -0.45 2.25 -15.50
CA GLY A 66 -0.07 1.10 -14.70
C GLY A 66 0.61 1.54 -13.42
N TYR A 67 -0.18 1.77 -12.38
CA TYR A 67 0.38 1.88 -11.04
C TYR A 67 0.32 0.55 -10.30
N TYR A 68 1.17 0.43 -9.30
CA TYR A 68 1.23 -0.71 -8.39
C TYR A 68 1.56 -0.23 -7.00
N GLN A 69 1.24 -1.05 -6.01
CA GLN A 69 1.46 -0.75 -4.60
C GLN A 69 2.51 -1.69 -4.05
N ILE A 70 3.45 -1.12 -3.30
CA ILE A 70 4.43 -1.85 -2.52
C ILE A 70 4.00 -1.75 -1.07
N ALA A 71 4.08 -2.86 -0.34
CA ALA A 71 3.96 -2.88 1.11
C ALA A 71 5.06 -3.76 1.70
N LYS A 72 5.67 -3.27 2.79
CA LYS A 72 6.72 -3.97 3.53
C LYS A 72 6.51 -3.80 5.02
N HIS A 73 6.72 -4.86 5.78
CA HIS A 73 6.64 -4.88 7.24
C HIS A 73 8.01 -5.22 7.81
N PHE A 74 8.36 -4.52 8.87
CA PHE A 74 9.66 -4.58 9.51
C PHE A 74 9.53 -4.99 10.97
N VAL A 75 10.48 -5.82 11.40
CA VAL A 75 10.79 -6.05 12.82
C VAL A 75 12.24 -5.63 13.01
N ASP A 76 12.45 -4.66 13.87
CA ASP A 76 13.70 -3.92 14.03
C ASP A 76 14.10 -3.29 12.68
N ASP A 77 15.20 -3.73 12.05
CA ASP A 77 15.64 -3.23 10.73
C ASP A 77 15.52 -4.30 9.63
N GLU A 78 14.88 -5.44 9.91
CA GLU A 78 14.70 -6.52 8.95
C GLU A 78 13.27 -6.52 8.40
N SER A 79 13.12 -6.57 7.08
CA SER A 79 11.80 -6.78 6.47
C SER A 79 11.42 -8.25 6.61
N VAL A 80 10.34 -8.51 7.35
CA VAL A 80 9.82 -9.86 7.61
C VAL A 80 8.73 -10.26 6.62
N PHE A 81 8.14 -9.28 5.93
CA PHE A 81 7.09 -9.49 4.94
C PHE A 81 7.13 -8.35 3.91
N GLU A 82 7.12 -8.69 2.64
CA GLU A 82 7.08 -7.72 1.55
C GLU A 82 6.29 -8.24 0.36
N PHE A 83 5.61 -7.35 -0.35
CA PHE A 83 4.95 -7.67 -1.61
C PHE A 83 4.70 -6.45 -2.47
N ALA A 84 4.41 -6.70 -3.75
CA ALA A 84 3.90 -5.71 -4.67
C ALA A 84 2.66 -6.23 -5.42
N LEU A 85 1.62 -5.40 -5.51
CA LEU A 85 0.38 -5.70 -6.23
C LEU A 85 0.17 -4.69 -7.35
N CYS A 86 -0.12 -5.18 -8.56
CA CYS A 86 -0.60 -4.32 -9.63
C CYS A 86 -1.97 -3.73 -9.27
N ARG A 87 -2.35 -2.61 -9.91
CA ARG A 87 -3.65 -1.96 -9.72
C ARG A 87 -4.83 -2.94 -9.73
N VAL A 88 -4.89 -3.83 -10.72
CA VAL A 88 -6.02 -4.77 -10.89
C VAL A 88 -6.15 -5.71 -9.70
N CYS A 89 -5.07 -6.38 -9.30
CA CYS A 89 -5.09 -7.29 -8.15
C CYS A 89 -5.36 -6.55 -6.84
N SER A 90 -4.85 -5.32 -6.68
CA SER A 90 -5.14 -4.51 -5.50
C SER A 90 -6.62 -4.09 -5.44
N GLU A 91 -7.20 -3.65 -6.55
CA GLU A 91 -8.62 -3.30 -6.62
C GLU A 91 -9.52 -4.51 -6.37
N GLU A 92 -9.18 -5.67 -6.93
CA GLU A 92 -9.89 -6.92 -6.68
C GLU A 92 -9.84 -7.31 -5.20
N LEU A 93 -8.65 -7.26 -4.58
CA LEU A 93 -8.48 -7.50 -3.14
C LEU A 93 -9.36 -6.57 -2.31
N GLN A 94 -9.36 -5.27 -2.64
CA GLN A 94 -10.14 -4.23 -1.95
C GLN A 94 -11.64 -4.33 -2.15
N SER A 95 -12.09 -4.81 -3.30
CA SER A 95 -13.51 -4.89 -3.67
C SER A 95 -14.30 -5.81 -2.73
N GLU A 96 -13.62 -6.77 -2.11
CA GLU A 96 -14.20 -7.73 -1.17
C GLU A 96 -14.20 -7.24 0.28
N PHE A 97 -13.64 -6.05 0.55
CA PHE A 97 -13.68 -5.47 1.89
C PHE A 97 -15.06 -4.97 2.23
N SER A 98 -15.45 -5.13 3.49
CA SER A 98 -16.74 -4.60 3.94
C SER A 98 -16.76 -3.08 3.88
N GLU A 99 -17.90 -2.51 3.49
CA GLU A 99 -18.17 -1.06 3.52
C GLU A 99 -17.83 -0.45 4.89
N LYS A 100 -18.20 -1.14 5.98
CA LYS A 100 -17.88 -0.74 7.36
C LYS A 100 -16.39 -0.49 7.56
N THR A 101 -15.53 -1.38 7.07
CA THR A 101 -14.06 -1.23 7.19
C THR A 101 -13.56 -0.08 6.33
N ARG A 102 -14.03 0.02 5.08
CA ARG A 102 -13.65 1.11 4.17
C ARG A 102 -13.97 2.49 4.76
N MET A 103 -15.18 2.65 5.31
CA MET A 103 -15.59 3.88 5.98
C MET A 103 -14.77 4.15 7.25
N ALA A 104 -14.59 3.14 8.11
CA ALA A 104 -13.86 3.32 9.37
C ALA A 104 -12.39 3.70 9.14
N LEU A 105 -11.71 3.07 8.18
CA LEU A 105 -10.34 3.41 7.82
C LEU A 105 -10.26 4.79 7.14
N PHE A 106 -11.21 5.14 6.28
CA PHE A 106 -11.28 6.46 5.67
C PHE A 106 -11.38 7.57 6.73
N GLU A 107 -12.28 7.39 7.70
CA GLU A 107 -12.46 8.32 8.81
C GLU A 107 -11.20 8.43 9.67
N PHE A 108 -10.58 7.29 10.02
CA PHE A 108 -9.32 7.27 10.77
C PHE A 108 -8.19 8.03 10.05
N ILE A 109 -8.02 7.78 8.75
CA ILE A 109 -7.00 8.46 7.94
C ILE A 109 -7.30 9.96 7.87
N ARG A 110 -8.56 10.34 7.62
CA ARG A 110 -8.99 11.73 7.50
C ARG A 110 -8.76 12.52 8.79
N GLU A 111 -9.13 11.98 9.94
CA GLU A 111 -8.96 12.62 11.25
C GLU A 111 -7.48 12.84 11.60
N ARG A 112 -6.61 11.93 11.14
CA ARG A 112 -5.16 11.96 11.43
C ARG A 112 -4.32 12.52 10.29
N GLN A 113 -4.94 13.08 9.24
CA GLN A 113 -4.27 13.66 8.08
C GLN A 113 -3.64 15.05 8.36
N SER A 114 -3.16 15.27 9.59
CA SER A 114 -2.79 16.60 10.10
C SER A 114 -1.38 17.05 9.68
N PHE A 115 -0.55 16.16 9.12
CA PHE A 115 0.86 16.42 8.89
C PHE A 115 1.21 16.31 7.40
N MET A 116 1.45 17.45 6.76
CA MET A 116 2.12 17.52 5.47
C MET A 116 3.59 17.85 5.70
N HIS A 117 4.48 16.94 5.30
CA HIS A 117 5.89 17.28 5.16
C HIS A 117 6.03 18.20 3.95
N PHE A 118 6.58 19.40 4.13
CA PHE A 118 6.95 20.31 3.02
C PHE A 118 8.19 19.84 2.23
N SER A 119 8.52 18.56 2.34
CA SER A 119 9.68 17.93 1.68
C SER A 119 9.16 17.06 0.54
N PHE A 120 9.85 17.04 -0.59
CA PHE A 120 9.62 16.07 -1.67
C PHE A 120 10.55 14.85 -1.57
N ASP A 121 11.24 14.67 -0.43
CA ASP A 121 12.11 13.53 -0.18
C ASP A 121 11.34 12.37 0.49
N PRO A 122 11.13 11.24 -0.21
CA PRO A 122 10.53 10.02 0.33
C PRO A 122 11.13 9.57 1.66
N LYS A 123 12.45 9.74 1.84
CA LYS A 123 13.16 9.29 3.04
C LYS A 123 12.70 10.05 4.27
N VAL A 124 12.33 11.33 4.12
CA VAL A 124 11.76 12.13 5.20
C VAL A 124 10.38 11.59 5.57
N TRP A 125 9.56 11.20 4.61
CA TRP A 125 8.19 10.72 4.87
C TRP A 125 8.19 9.34 5.50
N LEU A 126 9.18 8.51 5.16
CA LEU A 126 9.41 7.20 5.75
C LEU A 126 10.18 7.26 7.09
N SER A 127 10.56 8.45 7.56
CA SER A 127 11.31 8.61 8.82
C SER A 127 10.43 8.64 10.07
N CYS A 128 9.13 8.88 9.93
CA CYS A 128 8.18 8.92 11.04
C CYS A 128 6.81 8.34 10.67
N CYS A 129 6.07 7.91 11.68
CA CYS A 129 4.72 7.41 11.51
C CYS A 129 3.80 8.50 10.96
N ARG A 130 3.07 8.19 9.89
CA ARG A 130 2.12 9.07 9.23
C ARG A 130 1.08 9.65 10.19
N PHE A 131 0.64 8.85 11.16
CA PHE A 131 -0.49 9.19 12.03
C PHE A 131 -0.08 9.81 13.36
N CYS A 132 0.98 9.32 14.00
CA CYS A 132 1.39 9.78 15.34
C CYS A 132 2.74 10.49 15.38
N GLN A 133 3.46 10.59 14.25
CA GLN A 133 4.77 11.22 14.11
C GLN A 133 5.90 10.57 14.93
N LYS A 134 5.68 9.38 15.50
CA LYS A 134 6.74 8.60 16.16
C LYS A 134 7.87 8.32 15.16
N SER A 135 9.11 8.53 15.58
CA SER A 135 10.29 8.29 14.75
C SER A 135 10.44 6.80 14.44
N ARG A 136 10.79 6.45 13.19
CA ARG A 136 11.06 5.06 12.79
C ARG A 136 12.16 4.42 13.63
N GLY A 137 13.18 5.18 14.02
CA GLY A 137 14.26 4.68 14.89
C GLY A 137 13.83 4.33 16.31
N GLU A 138 12.61 4.70 16.71
CA GLU A 138 12.00 4.34 18.01
C GLU A 138 11.00 3.18 17.88
N CYS A 139 10.72 2.73 16.65
CA CYS A 139 9.76 1.69 16.36
C CYS A 139 10.46 0.35 16.21
N ARG A 140 10.13 -0.61 17.09
CA ARG A 140 10.52 -2.00 16.88
C ARG A 140 9.76 -2.65 15.72
N ARG A 141 8.51 -2.25 15.49
CA ARG A 141 7.67 -2.80 14.42
C ARG A 141 7.00 -1.66 13.69
N PHE A 142 7.02 -1.72 12.37
CA PHE A 142 6.39 -0.75 11.50
C PHE A 142 6.19 -1.33 10.10
N SER A 143 5.28 -0.74 9.35
CA SER A 143 5.21 -0.94 7.90
C SER A 143 5.58 0.32 7.15
N ILE A 144 5.93 0.11 5.89
CA ILE A 144 5.98 1.14 4.88
C ILE A 144 5.19 0.69 3.66
N SER A 145 4.59 1.64 2.97
CA SER A 145 3.99 1.39 1.67
C SER A 145 4.21 2.55 0.73
N GLY A 146 4.02 2.31 -0.57
CA GLY A 146 4.15 3.34 -1.60
C GLY A 146 3.47 2.95 -2.90
N VAL A 147 2.98 3.94 -3.63
CA VAL A 147 2.38 3.76 -4.96
C VAL A 147 3.41 4.12 -6.02
N CYS A 148 3.65 3.21 -6.96
CA CYS A 148 4.66 3.36 -7.99
C CYS A 148 4.03 3.26 -9.39
N VAL A 149 4.66 3.91 -10.37
CA VAL A 149 4.43 3.71 -11.81
C VAL A 149 5.77 3.37 -12.41
N GLN A 150 5.88 2.17 -13.00
CA GLN A 150 7.14 1.66 -13.52
C GLN A 150 8.25 1.76 -12.45
N ALA A 151 9.44 2.25 -12.80
CA ALA A 151 10.56 2.42 -11.87
C ALA A 151 10.50 3.72 -11.05
N SER A 152 9.32 4.31 -10.83
CA SER A 152 9.18 5.58 -10.11
C SER A 152 8.11 5.55 -9.03
N LEU A 153 8.43 6.11 -7.88
CA LEU A 153 7.51 6.32 -6.77
C LEU A 153 6.70 7.60 -6.98
N ILE A 154 5.39 7.54 -6.72
CA ILE A 154 4.49 8.70 -6.81
C ILE A 154 4.42 9.41 -5.46
N LEU A 155 4.74 10.70 -5.43
CA LEU A 155 4.72 11.49 -4.20
C LEU A 155 3.32 11.97 -3.79
N GLY A 156 2.35 12.05 -4.70
CA GLY A 156 0.99 12.53 -4.39
C GLY A 156 0.30 11.78 -3.23
N PRO A 157 0.05 10.46 -3.34
CA PRO A 157 -0.41 9.64 -2.21
C PRO A 157 0.71 9.39 -1.20
N GLY A 158 1.96 9.53 -1.64
CA GLY A 158 3.17 9.43 -0.85
C GLY A 158 3.55 8.02 -0.46
N PRO A 159 4.85 7.76 -0.27
CA PRO A 159 5.22 6.68 0.62
C PRO A 159 4.75 7.02 2.03
N VAL A 160 4.25 6.03 2.75
CA VAL A 160 3.84 6.17 4.15
C VAL A 160 4.58 5.17 5.00
N MET A 161 4.92 5.58 6.22
CA MET A 161 5.37 4.69 7.28
C MET A 161 4.29 4.68 8.37
N VAL A 162 3.96 3.52 8.91
CA VAL A 162 3.00 3.38 10.01
C VAL A 162 3.61 2.53 11.12
N CYS A 163 3.62 3.06 12.35
CA CYS A 163 4.13 2.32 13.51
C CYS A 163 3.11 1.27 13.99
N GLU A 164 3.60 0.24 14.68
CA GLU A 164 2.79 -0.86 15.22
C GLU A 164 1.56 -0.40 16.00
N GLU A 165 1.67 0.63 16.84
CA GLU A 165 0.50 1.07 17.61
C GLU A 165 -0.61 1.61 16.71
N CYS A 166 -0.28 2.40 15.71
CA CYS A 166 -1.28 2.89 14.75
C CYS A 166 -1.80 1.78 13.84
N GLU A 167 -0.96 0.78 13.52
CA GLU A 167 -1.42 -0.41 12.80
C GLU A 167 -2.44 -1.22 13.62
N LEU A 168 -2.19 -1.41 14.91
CA LEU A 168 -3.11 -2.10 15.81
C LEU A 168 -4.43 -1.34 15.92
N GLU A 169 -4.40 -0.01 16.02
CA GLU A 169 -5.61 0.81 15.98
C GLU A 169 -6.38 0.64 14.66
N CYS A 170 -5.70 0.67 13.50
CA CYS A 170 -6.33 0.39 12.21
C CYS A 170 -6.94 -1.03 12.18
N ASN A 171 -6.22 -2.03 12.69
CA ASN A 171 -6.68 -3.41 12.76
C ASN A 171 -7.96 -3.58 13.58
N GLU A 172 -8.17 -2.81 14.64
CA GLU A 172 -9.41 -2.86 15.43
C GLU A 172 -10.64 -2.43 14.61
N LEU A 173 -10.45 -1.60 13.57
CA LEU A 173 -11.51 -1.11 12.68
C LEU A 173 -11.89 -2.13 11.57
N ILE A 174 -11.06 -3.14 11.35
CA ILE A 174 -11.26 -4.13 10.29
C ILE A 174 -12.36 -5.12 10.69
N SER A 175 -13.29 -5.42 9.78
CA SER A 175 -14.34 -6.40 10.01
C SER A 175 -13.81 -7.83 9.86
N GLU A 176 -14.53 -8.80 10.42
CA GLU A 176 -14.20 -10.22 10.24
C GLU A 176 -14.16 -10.62 8.75
N GLN A 177 -15.04 -10.05 7.92
CA GLN A 177 -15.04 -10.29 6.47
C GLN A 177 -13.74 -9.84 5.83
N THR A 178 -13.30 -8.61 6.10
CA THR A 178 -12.06 -8.07 5.53
C THR A 178 -10.84 -8.85 6.03
N ARG A 179 -10.79 -9.23 7.31
CA ARG A 179 -9.72 -10.10 7.85
C ARG A 179 -9.66 -11.43 7.11
N LYS A 180 -10.78 -12.13 6.97
CA LYS A 180 -10.82 -13.41 6.24
C LYS A 180 -10.38 -13.27 4.79
N ARG A 181 -10.67 -12.13 4.14
CA ARG A 181 -10.22 -11.88 2.77
C ARG A 181 -8.70 -11.69 2.70
N TRP A 182 -8.15 -10.96 3.66
CA TRP A 182 -6.71 -10.78 3.81
C TRP A 182 -6.00 -12.09 4.09
N ASP A 183 -6.51 -12.88 5.05
CA ASP A 183 -5.94 -14.19 5.39
C ASP A 183 -5.88 -15.11 4.17
N ARG A 184 -6.95 -15.15 3.36
CA ARG A 184 -6.92 -15.91 2.09
C ARG A 184 -5.86 -15.40 1.12
N PHE A 185 -5.74 -14.07 0.96
CA PHE A 185 -4.69 -13.50 0.11
C PHE A 185 -3.29 -13.93 0.57
N VAL A 186 -3.06 -13.90 1.87
CA VAL A 186 -1.81 -14.31 2.50
C VAL A 186 -1.56 -15.81 2.26
N ASP A 187 -2.56 -16.66 2.52
CA ASP A 187 -2.47 -18.11 2.30
C ASP A 187 -2.23 -18.49 0.83
N ASP A 188 -2.86 -17.78 -0.11
CA ASP A 188 -2.78 -18.06 -1.54
C ASP A 188 -1.42 -17.67 -2.16
N ASN A 189 -0.72 -16.72 -1.54
CA ASN A 189 0.50 -16.10 -2.11
C ASN A 189 1.79 -16.42 -1.34
N PHE A 190 1.70 -16.84 -0.08
CA PHE A 190 2.87 -16.99 0.79
C PHE A 190 2.84 -18.31 1.55
N ASP A 191 3.87 -19.14 1.31
CA ASP A 191 4.12 -20.36 2.07
C ASP A 191 4.86 -20.01 3.37
N PHE A 192 4.15 -19.87 4.48
CA PHE A 192 4.80 -19.71 5.78
C PHE A 192 5.30 -21.07 6.32
N PRO A 193 6.53 -21.14 6.85
CA PRO A 193 6.95 -22.32 7.59
C PRO A 193 6.03 -22.55 8.79
N PRO A 194 5.66 -23.82 9.10
CA PRO A 194 4.82 -24.11 10.26
C PRO A 194 5.50 -23.64 11.56
N GLY A 195 4.78 -22.85 12.37
CA GLY A 195 5.25 -22.34 13.68
C GLY A 195 5.65 -20.87 13.72
N VAL A 196 5.49 -20.10 12.63
CA VAL A 196 5.80 -18.66 12.54
C VAL A 196 4.53 -17.79 12.64
N ASP A 197 3.53 -18.20 13.43
CA ASP A 197 2.26 -17.47 13.57
C ASP A 197 2.45 -16.04 14.14
N SER A 198 3.50 -15.81 14.94
CA SER A 198 3.75 -14.52 15.59
C SER A 198 4.31 -13.41 14.67
N GLN A 199 4.64 -13.75 13.42
CA GLN A 199 5.10 -12.78 12.40
C GLN A 199 4.18 -12.80 11.17
N SER A 200 3.02 -13.45 11.25
CA SER A 200 2.10 -13.50 10.13
C SER A 200 1.60 -12.08 9.79
N PRO A 201 1.62 -11.70 8.50
CA PRO A 201 1.04 -10.44 8.02
C PRO A 201 -0.47 -10.37 8.22
N SER A 202 -1.14 -11.47 8.58
CA SER A 202 -2.55 -11.48 9.01
C SER A 202 -2.85 -10.51 10.14
N ASN A 203 -1.84 -10.19 10.97
CA ASN A 203 -1.96 -9.24 12.08
C ASN A 203 -1.62 -7.80 11.70
N HIS A 204 -1.31 -7.50 10.44
CA HIS A 204 -0.98 -6.16 10.00
C HIS A 204 -2.05 -5.65 9.03
N PRO A 205 -2.53 -4.41 9.20
CA PRO A 205 -3.62 -3.90 8.41
C PRO A 205 -3.13 -3.61 7.00
N ILE A 206 -4.04 -3.78 6.05
CA ILE A 206 -3.79 -3.45 4.66
C ILE A 206 -3.86 -1.93 4.54
N LEU A 207 -2.70 -1.30 4.42
CA LEU A 207 -2.60 0.13 4.11
C LEU A 207 -2.60 0.26 2.59
N ILE A 208 -3.74 0.69 2.06
CA ILE A 208 -4.00 0.83 0.62
C ILE A 208 -4.28 2.27 0.28
#